data_AF-A0AAV5LQH2-F1
#
_entry.id   AF-A0AAV5LQH2-F1
#
_cell.length_a   1.000
_cell.length_b   1.000
_cell.length_c   1.000
_cell.angle_alpha   90.00
_cell.angle_beta   90.00
_cell.angle_gamma   90.00
#
_symmetry.space_group_name_H-M   'P 1'
#
loop_
_entity.id
_entity.type
_entity.pdbx_description
1 polymer ?
#
loop_
_entity_poly.entity_id
_entity_poly.type
_entity_poly.pdbx_seq_one_letter_code
_entity_poly.pdbx_strand_id
1 'polypeptide(L)'
;MSPVTVKDIMKDAQDSDVLYIPGAMTPTEIFSAYETGAKMVKIYPVSALGGIRYISALKKPFPHIPMVASQGVTIDSIQDYVAQGAIAVVLSDSIFNKQAMAENNFNVIHELAQSATSQGRKAVGRTSVDSRSQKSTQKCLR
;
A
#
# COMPACT_ATOMS: atom_id res chain seq x y z
N MET A 1 -7.06 3.01 9.60
CA MET A 1 -6.46 1.71 9.23
C MET A 1 -5.92 1.02 10.47
N SER A 2 -6.06 -0.31 10.58
CA SER A 2 -5.64 -1.11 11.75
C SER A 2 -4.40 -1.95 11.43
N PRO A 3 -3.55 -2.33 12.41
CA PRO A 3 -2.47 -3.30 12.20
C PRO A 3 -2.98 -4.73 11.98
N VAL A 4 -4.22 -5.03 12.38
CA VAL A 4 -4.84 -6.37 12.29
C VAL A 4 -6.27 -6.27 11.74
N THR A 5 -6.88 -7.41 11.42
CA THR A 5 -8.29 -7.48 11.05
C THR A 5 -9.14 -7.60 12.31
N VAL A 6 -10.02 -6.63 12.52
CA VAL A 6 -10.99 -6.62 13.62
C VAL A 6 -12.38 -6.76 13.01
N LYS A 7 -13.01 -7.92 13.20
CA LYS A 7 -14.25 -8.30 12.50
C LYS A 7 -15.44 -7.43 12.90
N ASP A 8 -15.52 -7.02 14.16
CA ASP A 8 -16.62 -6.17 14.62
C ASP A 8 -16.56 -4.79 13.93
N ILE A 9 -15.37 -4.21 13.78
CA ILE A 9 -15.18 -2.96 13.03
C ILE A 9 -15.51 -3.15 11.55
N MET A 10 -15.19 -4.30 10.95
CA MET A 10 -15.60 -4.59 9.56
C MET A 10 -17.11 -4.55 9.41
N LYS A 11 -17.83 -5.18 10.35
CA LYS A 11 -19.30 -5.24 10.33
C LYS A 11 -19.91 -3.86 10.54
N ASP A 12 -19.42 -3.10 11.53
CA ASP A 12 -19.93 -1.77 11.83
C ASP A 12 -19.64 -0.77 10.69
N ALA A 13 -18.51 -0.94 9.99
CA ALA A 13 -18.13 -0.07 8.88
C ALA A 13 -18.91 -0.36 7.58
N GLN A 14 -19.53 -1.54 7.45
CA GLN A 14 -20.14 -2.01 6.20
C GLN A 14 -21.26 -1.08 5.71
N ASP A 15 -22.09 -0.58 6.62
CA ASP A 15 -23.21 0.32 6.34
C ASP A 15 -22.90 1.79 6.65
N SER A 16 -21.61 2.12 6.80
CA SER A 16 -21.14 3.47 7.11
C SER A 16 -20.37 4.09 5.94
N ASP A 17 -20.25 5.42 5.94
CA ASP A 17 -19.37 6.14 5.01
C ASP A 17 -17.87 6.05 5.37
N VAL A 18 -17.53 5.33 6.45
CA VAL A 18 -16.16 5.24 6.95
C VAL A 18 -15.38 4.14 6.22
N LEU A 19 -14.24 4.51 5.61
CA LEU A 19 -13.31 3.54 5.03
C LEU A 19 -12.48 2.87 6.14
N TYR A 20 -12.83 1.62 6.46
CA TYR A 20 -11.97 0.76 7.25
C TYR A 20 -11.00 -0.03 6.36
N ILE A 21 -9.71 0.01 6.72
CA ILE A 21 -8.64 -0.74 6.06
C ILE A 21 -8.03 -1.68 7.10
N PRO A 22 -8.40 -2.97 7.10
CA PRO A 22 -7.87 -3.95 8.04
C PRO A 22 -6.41 -4.31 7.71
N GLY A 23 -5.65 -4.64 8.75
CA GLY A 23 -4.29 -5.15 8.60
C GLY A 23 -4.26 -6.68 8.50
N ALA A 24 -3.34 -7.19 7.69
CA ALA A 24 -3.09 -8.62 7.54
C ALA A 24 -1.62 -8.88 7.24
N MET A 25 -1.17 -10.07 7.63
CA MET A 25 0.18 -10.57 7.40
C MET A 25 0.16 -11.73 6.41
N THR A 26 -0.77 -12.68 6.51
CA THR A 26 -0.72 -13.95 5.76
C THR A 26 -1.71 -14.00 4.58
N PRO A 27 -1.48 -14.86 3.55
CA PRO A 27 -2.43 -15.07 2.44
C PRO A 27 -3.87 -15.32 2.91
N THR A 28 -4.06 -16.16 3.91
CA THR A 28 -5.39 -16.49 4.45
C THR A 28 -6.07 -15.28 5.10
N GLU A 29 -5.34 -14.49 5.89
CA GLU A 29 -5.88 -13.27 6.50
C GLU A 29 -6.25 -12.23 5.44
N ILE A 30 -5.40 -12.04 4.43
CA ILE A 30 -5.63 -11.10 3.34
C ILE A 30 -6.89 -11.47 2.56
N PHE A 31 -7.00 -12.73 2.16
CA PHE A 31 -8.16 -13.25 1.46
C PHE A 31 -9.43 -13.13 2.31
N SER A 32 -9.37 -13.55 3.58
CA SER A 32 -10.52 -13.47 4.50
C SER A 32 -11.01 -12.04 4.71
N ALA A 33 -10.10 -11.08 4.86
CA ALA A 33 -10.47 -9.67 5.02
C ALA A 33 -11.18 -9.14 3.77
N TYR A 34 -10.65 -9.46 2.58
CA TYR A 34 -11.24 -9.05 1.32
C TYR A 34 -12.63 -9.67 1.10
N GLU A 35 -12.79 -10.97 1.34
CA GLU A 35 -14.09 -11.67 1.22
C GLU A 35 -15.13 -11.15 2.22
N THR A 36 -14.70 -10.60 3.36
CA THR A 36 -15.58 -9.95 4.35
C THR A 36 -15.95 -8.51 3.93
N GLY A 37 -15.62 -8.10 2.70
CA GLY A 37 -16.00 -6.79 2.14
C GLY A 37 -14.96 -5.69 2.31
N ALA A 38 -13.71 -6.01 2.69
CA ALA A 38 -12.68 -4.98 2.78
C ALA A 38 -12.36 -4.43 1.38
N LYS A 39 -12.51 -3.11 1.21
CA LYS A 39 -12.20 -2.42 -0.06
C LYS A 39 -10.71 -2.48 -0.41
N MET A 40 -9.84 -2.63 0.60
CA MET A 40 -8.41 -2.86 0.46
C MET A 40 -7.84 -3.42 1.77
N VAL A 41 -6.69 -4.09 1.69
CA VAL A 41 -6.04 -4.72 2.84
C VAL A 41 -4.65 -4.11 3.06
N LYS A 42 -4.36 -3.71 4.30
CA LYS A 42 -3.03 -3.23 4.69
C LYS A 42 -2.12 -4.43 4.98
N ILE A 43 -1.04 -4.55 4.23
CA ILE A 43 0.01 -5.54 4.48
C ILE A 43 0.94 -4.97 5.54
N TYR A 44 0.96 -5.60 6.71
CA TYR A 44 1.65 -5.07 7.89
C TYR A 44 2.19 -6.22 8.75
N PRO A 45 3.46 -6.16 9.21
CA PRO A 45 4.49 -5.16 8.88
C PRO A 45 5.31 -5.55 7.63
N VAL A 46 5.13 -4.84 6.51
CA VAL A 46 5.59 -5.34 5.19
C VAL A 46 7.10 -5.54 5.09
N SER A 47 7.92 -4.66 5.68
CA SER A 47 9.39 -4.76 5.60
C SER A 47 9.92 -6.06 6.23
N ALA A 48 9.40 -6.43 7.41
CA ALA A 48 9.79 -7.64 8.13
C ALA A 48 9.36 -8.93 7.41
N LEU A 49 8.40 -8.84 6.49
CA LEU A 49 7.88 -9.97 5.70
C LEU A 49 8.60 -10.15 4.36
N GLY A 50 9.63 -9.34 4.07
CA GLY A 50 10.36 -9.36 2.80
C GLY A 50 10.00 -8.21 1.85
N GLY A 51 9.25 -7.21 2.32
CA GLY A 51 9.02 -5.95 1.65
C GLY A 51 8.40 -6.09 0.26
N ILE A 52 9.04 -5.48 -0.74
CA ILE A 52 8.62 -5.49 -2.15
C ILE A 52 8.42 -6.93 -2.67
N ARG A 53 9.32 -7.86 -2.30
CA ARG A 53 9.21 -9.27 -2.73
C ARG A 53 7.96 -9.94 -2.17
N TYR A 54 7.56 -9.56 -0.96
CA TYR A 54 6.37 -10.11 -0.32
C TYR A 54 5.08 -9.65 -1.03
N ILE A 55 4.99 -8.34 -1.33
CA ILE A 55 3.89 -7.79 -2.13
C ILE A 55 3.81 -8.51 -3.49
N SER A 56 4.93 -8.60 -4.21
CA SER A 56 5.00 -9.31 -5.49
C SER A 56 4.51 -10.76 -5.39
N ALA A 57 4.92 -11.47 -4.33
CA ALA A 57 4.50 -12.86 -4.10
C ALA A 57 2.99 -12.97 -3.84
N LEU A 58 2.40 -12.05 -3.06
CA LEU A 58 0.96 -12.02 -2.77
C LEU A 58 0.12 -11.65 -3.99
N LYS A 59 0.60 -10.76 -4.86
CA LYS A 59 -0.12 -10.35 -6.07
C LYS A 59 -0.23 -11.45 -7.12
N LYS A 60 0.61 -12.50 -7.08
CA LYS A 60 0.51 -13.66 -7.98
C LYS A 60 -0.81 -14.43 -7.82
N PRO A 61 -1.18 -14.94 -6.62
CA PRO A 61 -2.48 -15.56 -6.41
C PRO A 61 -3.63 -14.56 -6.27
N PHE A 62 -3.36 -13.31 -5.84
CA PHE A 62 -4.39 -12.30 -5.57
C PHE A 62 -4.21 -11.01 -6.40
N PRO A 63 -4.22 -11.09 -7.75
CA PRO A 63 -4.03 -9.92 -8.61
C PRO A 63 -5.16 -8.89 -8.45
N HIS A 64 -6.35 -9.32 -8.03
CA HIS A 64 -7.54 -8.48 -7.88
C HIS A 64 -7.66 -7.81 -6.50
N ILE A 65 -7.01 -8.32 -5.44
CA ILE A 65 -7.11 -7.75 -4.09
C ILE A 65 -6.26 -6.46 -4.02
N PRO A 66 -6.85 -5.29 -3.67
CA PRO A 66 -6.10 -4.06 -3.50
C PRO A 66 -5.31 -4.09 -2.18
N MET A 67 -3.99 -3.88 -2.26
CA MET A 67 -3.08 -4.00 -1.11
C MET A 67 -2.35 -2.69 -0.84
N VAL A 68 -2.26 -2.33 0.44
CA VAL A 68 -1.53 -1.16 0.94
C VAL A 68 -0.29 -1.63 1.70
N ALA A 69 0.90 -1.31 1.21
CA ALA A 69 2.15 -1.70 1.88
C ALA A 69 2.44 -0.74 3.05
N SER A 70 2.68 -1.26 4.26
CA SER A 70 2.87 -0.42 5.44
C SER A 70 3.91 -0.96 6.42
N GLN A 71 4.61 -0.01 7.06
CA GLN A 71 5.72 -0.20 8.00
C GLN A 71 7.05 -0.56 7.33
N GLY A 72 8.07 0.27 7.56
CA GLY A 72 9.39 0.12 6.95
C GLY A 72 9.45 0.43 5.45
N VAL A 73 8.46 1.14 4.90
CA VAL A 73 8.55 1.72 3.55
C VAL A 73 9.33 3.02 3.61
N THR A 74 10.28 3.18 2.70
CA THR A 74 11.14 4.35 2.55
C THR A 74 10.72 5.19 1.33
N ILE A 75 11.17 6.44 1.25
CA ILE A 75 10.80 7.34 0.14
C ILE A 75 11.31 6.83 -1.22
N ASP A 76 12.50 6.25 -1.25
CA ASP A 76 13.13 5.66 -2.43
C ASP A 76 12.44 4.37 -2.90
N SER A 77 11.85 3.59 -1.97
CA SER A 77 11.17 2.34 -2.32
C SER A 77 9.71 2.49 -2.79
N ILE A 78 9.14 3.71 -2.73
CA ILE A 78 7.72 3.97 -3.08
C ILE A 78 7.40 3.42 -4.48
N GLN A 79 8.23 3.72 -5.46
CA GLN A 79 7.98 3.33 -6.85
C GLN A 79 8.00 1.82 -7.04
N ASP A 80 8.90 1.12 -6.36
CA ASP A 80 9.04 -0.33 -6.47
C ASP A 80 7.84 -1.07 -5.88
N TYR A 81 7.33 -0.61 -4.72
CA TYR A 81 6.11 -1.16 -4.15
C TYR A 81 4.91 -1.02 -5.09
N VAL A 82 4.74 0.16 -5.69
CA VAL A 82 3.66 0.42 -6.65
C VAL A 82 3.84 -0.43 -7.92
N ALA A 83 5.08 -0.53 -8.44
CA ALA A 83 5.39 -1.35 -9.60
C ALA A 83 5.09 -2.85 -9.37
N GLN A 84 5.25 -3.34 -8.13
CA GLN A 84 4.89 -4.72 -7.76
C GLN A 84 3.40 -4.92 -7.41
N GLY A 85 2.57 -3.89 -7.59
CA GLY A 85 1.12 -4.00 -7.49
C GLY A 85 0.50 -3.58 -6.15
N ALA A 86 1.26 -2.91 -5.27
CA ALA A 86 0.64 -2.17 -4.17
C ALA A 86 -0.13 -0.96 -4.74
N ILE A 87 -1.36 -0.76 -4.29
CA ILE A 87 -2.17 0.39 -4.73
C ILE A 87 -1.83 1.67 -3.95
N ALA A 88 -1.19 1.51 -2.79
CA ALA A 88 -0.73 2.60 -1.95
C ALA A 88 0.40 2.11 -1.02
N VAL A 89 1.14 3.08 -0.48
CA VAL A 89 2.17 2.88 0.54
C VAL A 89 1.92 3.79 1.73
N VAL A 90 2.34 3.36 2.91
CA VAL A 90 2.28 4.18 4.14
C VAL A 90 3.70 4.48 4.60
N LEU A 91 3.99 5.76 4.76
CA LEU A 91 5.27 6.28 5.25
C LEU A 91 5.07 6.80 6.67
N SER A 92 5.98 6.44 7.58
CA SER A 92 6.00 6.94 8.95
C SER A 92 7.38 7.51 9.25
N ASP A 93 8.33 6.69 9.71
CA ASP A 93 9.68 7.14 10.10
C ASP A 93 10.45 7.84 8.97
N SER A 94 10.12 7.57 7.71
CA SER A 94 10.71 8.25 6.55
C SER A 94 10.23 9.69 6.34
N ILE A 95 9.12 10.09 6.97
CA ILE A 95 8.63 11.48 6.97
C ILE A 95 8.83 12.09 8.36
N PHE A 96 8.39 11.39 9.40
CA PHE A 96 8.45 11.83 10.79
C PHE A 96 9.80 11.49 11.42
N ASN A 97 10.87 12.08 10.89
CA ASN A 97 12.22 11.91 11.45
C ASN A 97 12.23 12.28 12.95
N LYS A 98 12.67 11.36 13.80
CA LYS A 98 12.58 11.50 15.27
C LYS A 98 13.32 12.73 15.80
N GLN A 99 14.49 13.04 15.24
CA GLN A 99 15.27 14.21 15.65
C GLN A 99 14.57 15.50 15.24
N ALA A 100 14.14 15.60 13.98
CA ALA A 100 13.40 16.76 13.49
C ALA A 100 12.10 16.98 14.29
N MET A 101 11.39 15.91 14.66
CA MET A 101 10.21 16.00 15.54
C MET A 101 10.57 16.49 16.94
N ALA A 102 11.65 15.99 17.55
CA ALA A 102 12.11 16.42 18.88
C ALA A 102 12.54 17.90 18.89
N GLU A 103 13.10 18.39 17.79
CA GLU A 103 13.55 19.77 17.62
C GLU A 103 12.46 20.70 17.09
N ASN A 104 11.24 20.21 16.85
CA ASN A 104 10.16 20.92 16.13
C ASN A 104 10.61 21.50 14.77
N ASN A 105 11.56 20.83 14.11
CA ASN A 105 12.08 21.21 12.81
C ASN A 105 11.13 20.73 11.70
N PHE A 106 9.99 21.42 11.56
CA PHE A 106 8.97 21.08 10.57
C PHE A 106 9.41 21.31 9.12
N ASN A 107 10.50 22.06 8.88
CA ASN A 107 11.07 22.23 7.55
C ASN A 107 11.59 20.89 6.99
N VAL A 108 12.32 20.12 7.81
CA VAL A 108 12.79 18.79 7.41
C VAL A 108 11.61 17.85 7.13
N ILE A 109 10.58 17.87 7.98
CA ILE A 109 9.36 17.06 7.78
C ILE A 109 8.66 17.44 6.47
N HIS A 110 8.59 18.74 6.18
CA HIS A 110 8.02 19.27 4.94
C HIS A 110 8.79 18.79 3.70
N GLU A 111 10.12 18.90 3.70
CA GLU A 111 10.98 18.45 2.61
C GLU A 111 10.83 16.94 2.34
N LEU A 112 10.80 16.12 3.41
CA LEU A 112 10.59 14.68 3.30
C LEU A 112 9.19 14.36 2.74
N ALA A 113 8.15 15.07 3.19
CA ALA A 113 6.79 14.90 2.67
C ALA A 113 6.66 15.34 1.20
N GLN A 114 7.33 16.41 0.79
CA GLN A 114 7.41 16.85 -0.62
C GLN A 114 8.11 15.81 -1.49
N SER A 115 9.24 15.29 -1.02
CA SER A 115 9.98 14.22 -1.71
C SER A 115 9.11 12.97 -1.87
N ALA A 116 8.46 12.51 -0.79
CA ALA A 116 7.52 11.39 -0.83
C ALA A 116 6.39 11.60 -1.84
N THR A 117 5.79 12.80 -1.87
CA THR A 117 4.72 13.15 -2.82
C THR A 117 5.22 13.12 -4.26
N SER A 118 6.42 13.64 -4.52
CA SER A 118 7.05 13.61 -5.85
C SER A 118 7.27 12.17 -6.34
N GLN A 119 7.79 11.30 -5.47
CA GLN A 119 7.98 9.88 -5.79
C GLN A 119 6.64 9.17 -6.02
N GLY A 120 5.62 9.44 -5.20
CA GLY A 120 4.27 8.89 -5.37
C GLY A 120 3.63 9.28 -6.69
N ARG A 121 3.74 10.56 -7.11
CA ARG A 121 3.25 11.03 -8.41
C ARG A 121 3.95 10.32 -9.57
N LYS A 122 5.28 10.14 -9.50
CA LYS A 122 6.05 9.41 -10.50
C LYS A 122 5.62 7.94 -10.59
N ALA A 123 5.38 7.30 -9.44
CA ALA A 123 4.94 5.91 -9.36
C ALA A 123 3.60 5.70 -10.09
N VAL A 124 2.59 6.51 -9.76
CA VAL A 124 1.23 6.41 -10.34
C VAL A 124 1.21 6.76 -11.82
N GLY A 125 1.98 7.76 -12.24
CA GLY A 125 2.10 8.15 -13.65
C GLY A 125 2.57 7.00 -14.55
N ARG A 126 3.55 6.21 -14.10
CA ARG A 126 4.12 5.07 -14.84
C ARG A 126 3.12 3.91 -15.01
N THR A 127 2.34 3.57 -13.99
CA THR A 127 1.41 2.43 -14.02
C THR A 127 0.26 2.62 -15.04
N SER A 128 -0.13 3.88 -15.28
CA SER A 128 -1.17 4.24 -16.27
C SER A 128 -0.75 3.98 -17.73
N VAL A 129 0.56 3.96 -18.00
CA VAL A 129 1.12 3.73 -19.34
C VAL A 129 1.31 2.25 -19.62
N ASP A 130 1.84 1.48 -18.64
CA ASP A 130 2.08 0.04 -18.78
C ASP A 130 0.77 -0.78 -18.87
N SER A 131 -0.27 -0.37 -18.14
CA SER A 131 -1.59 -1.02 -18.21
C SER A 131 -2.29 -0.86 -19.56
N ARG A 132 -1.93 0.15 -20.37
CA ARG A 132 -2.40 0.29 -21.76
C ARG A 132 -1.61 -0.60 -22.73
N SER A 133 -0.32 -0.80 -22.48
CA SER A 133 0.53 -1.67 -23.29
C SER A 133 0.11 -3.14 -23.18
N GLN A 134 -0.21 -3.62 -21.96
CA GLN A 134 -0.69 -4.99 -21.75
C GLN A 134 -2.08 -5.28 -22.32
N LYS A 135 -2.98 -4.29 -22.36
CA LYS A 135 -4.30 -4.43 -23.01
C LYS A 135 -4.20 -4.51 -24.55
N SER A 136 -3.15 -3.94 -25.15
CA SER A 136 -2.92 -4.00 -26.60
C SER A 136 -2.54 -5.42 -27.07
N THR A 137 -1.73 -6.14 -26.29
CA THR A 137 -1.28 -7.49 -26.65
C THR A 137 -2.37 -8.54 -26.48
N GLN A 138 -3.29 -8.35 -25.53
CA GLN A 138 -4.39 -9.30 -25.28
C GLN A 138 -5.54 -9.19 -26.29
N LYS A 139 -5.62 -8.08 -27.05
CA LYS A 139 -6.61 -7.87 -28.12
C LYS A 139 -6.17 -8.43 -29.48
N CYS A 140 -4.90 -8.79 -29.64
CA CYS A 140 -4.35 -9.38 -30.86
C CYS A 140 -4.40 -10.92 -30.87
N LEU A 141 -4.84 -11.54 -29.77
CA LEU A 141 -4.93 -12.99 -29.57
C LEU A 141 -6.39 -13.50 -29.48
N ARG A 142 -7.34 -12.76 -30.05
CA ARG A 142 -8.75 -13.18 -30.20
C ARG A 142 -9.22 -12.98 -31.63
#